data_AF-A0A928JB14-F1
#
_entry.id   AF-A0A928JB14-F1
#
_cell.length_a   1.000
_cell.length_b   1.000
_cell.length_c   1.000
_cell.angle_alpha   90.00
_cell.angle_beta   90.00
_cell.angle_gamma   90.00
#
_symmetry.space_group_name_H-M   'P 1'
#
loop_
_entity.id
_entity.type
_entity.pdbx_description
1 polymer ?
#
loop_
_entity_poly.entity_id
_entity_poly.type
_entity_poly.pdbx_seq_one_letter_code
_entity_poly.pdbx_strand_id
1 'polypeptide(L)'
;SATLIDFIARISDELIDEYPEIEFWMLAYLGSTTKPPVGMEIPENLTICYCHYLVCNNHDVTGEICGGYKEEIYNYYKSWTELTENVHVWYYANAFTYSLTPAPNIYQFKEDILHFAETGAKGFFFQNEETTLGFDDLSSYLAAELLWNPYMTDEEYQAKIDEFCYIFYGDGYELISEYVKELNKAGDLNECWSALTDAPFAVYNYDYLAANFDSFIELFETAIKMANTSTQEARLKRLSCHMYFNCIAAQFDDTMANGTDEEKAVLTERYQLLYDRLYEIKDTTMFGIFTNDKLPEVFNPNEHPFNWLTKKSSTWGDMME
;
A
#
# COMPACT_ATOMS: atom_id res chain seq x y z
N SER A 1 18.10 21.29 -1.90
CA SER A 1 17.61 21.70 -0.56
C SER A 1 18.09 23.09 -0.19
N ALA A 2 19.40 23.38 -0.24
CA ALA A 2 19.97 24.66 0.23
C ALA A 2 19.27 25.94 -0.26
N THR A 3 19.02 26.10 -1.56
CA THR A 3 18.37 27.30 -2.11
C THR A 3 16.92 27.47 -1.65
N LEU A 4 16.19 26.36 -1.48
CA LEU A 4 14.82 26.38 -1.00
C LEU A 4 14.76 26.72 0.49
N ILE A 5 15.70 26.19 1.28
CA ILE A 5 15.83 26.52 2.69
C ILE A 5 16.21 27.99 2.88
N ASP A 6 17.19 28.52 2.14
CA ASP A 6 17.57 29.94 2.22
C ASP A 6 16.38 30.85 1.88
N PHE A 7 15.57 30.47 0.89
CA PHE A 7 14.36 31.19 0.54
C PHE A 7 13.32 31.17 1.68
N ILE A 8 13.04 30.01 2.26
CA ILE A 8 12.07 29.87 3.36
C ILE A 8 12.57 30.60 4.61
N ALA A 9 13.86 30.47 4.95
CA ALA A 9 14.46 31.14 6.10
C ALA A 9 14.28 32.67 6.03
N ARG A 10 14.53 33.28 4.88
CA ARG A 10 14.31 34.73 4.68
C ARG A 10 12.85 35.14 4.85
N ILE A 11 11.91 34.31 4.42
CA ILE A 11 10.48 34.58 4.59
C ILE A 11 10.09 34.44 6.06
N SER A 12 10.62 33.41 6.73
CA SER A 12 10.40 33.20 8.16
C SER A 12 10.90 34.39 8.98
N ASP A 13 12.14 34.83 8.74
CA ASP A 13 12.75 35.96 9.46
C ASP A 13 11.93 37.25 9.33
N GLU A 14 11.28 37.48 8.18
CA GLU A 14 10.44 38.66 7.96
C GLU A 14 9.06 38.55 8.63
N LEU A 15 8.52 37.34 8.75
CA LEU A 15 7.13 37.13 9.20
C LEU A 15 6.99 36.75 10.67
N ILE A 16 8.01 36.15 11.29
CA ILE A 16 7.87 35.48 12.59
C ILE A 16 7.55 36.44 13.75
N ASP A 17 8.00 37.70 13.67
CA ASP A 17 7.70 38.71 14.68
C ASP A 17 6.23 39.16 14.66
N GLU A 18 5.59 39.17 13.48
CA GLU A 18 4.19 39.58 13.30
C GLU A 18 3.22 38.39 13.39
N TYR A 19 3.66 37.20 12.94
CA TYR A 19 2.88 35.97 12.86
C TYR A 19 3.65 34.77 13.46
N PRO A 20 3.88 34.76 14.78
CA PRO A 20 4.67 33.72 15.45
C PRO A 20 4.07 32.31 15.36
N GLU A 21 2.80 32.18 14.98
CA GLU A 21 2.09 30.92 14.81
C GLU A 21 2.27 30.26 13.43
N ILE A 22 2.91 30.93 12.47
CA ILE A 22 3.08 30.38 11.12
C ILE A 22 4.19 29.32 11.10
N GLU A 23 3.82 28.15 10.62
CA GLU A 23 4.73 27.05 10.32
C GLU A 23 4.85 26.86 8.80
N PHE A 24 6.08 26.70 8.31
CA PHE A 24 6.36 26.39 6.92
C PHE A 24 6.54 24.89 6.74
N TRP A 25 6.03 24.37 5.63
CA TRP A 25 6.21 22.97 5.26
C TRP A 25 7.01 22.88 3.97
N MET A 26 8.10 22.11 4.00
CA MET A 26 8.91 21.82 2.83
C MET A 26 8.94 20.32 2.57
N LEU A 27 8.66 19.92 1.33
CA LEU A 27 8.85 18.54 0.89
C LEU A 27 10.35 18.26 0.64
N ALA A 28 10.93 17.36 1.42
CA ALA A 28 12.20 16.71 1.09
C ALA A 28 11.89 15.50 0.20
N TYR A 29 11.78 15.78 -1.10
CA TYR A 29 11.15 14.91 -2.08
C TYR A 29 11.82 15.03 -3.44
N LEU A 30 12.14 13.89 -4.06
CA LEU A 30 12.62 13.76 -5.43
C LEU A 30 13.82 14.67 -5.80
N GLY A 31 15.01 14.09 -5.78
CA GLY A 31 16.22 14.73 -6.30
C GLY A 31 16.87 15.66 -5.28
N SER A 32 16.98 16.95 -5.59
CA SER A 32 17.90 17.86 -4.88
C SER A 32 17.51 18.15 -3.42
N THR A 33 16.27 17.85 -2.99
CA THR A 33 15.78 18.10 -1.63
C THR A 33 15.75 16.85 -0.76
N THR A 34 15.93 15.64 -1.31
CA THR A 34 16.02 14.40 -0.53
C THR A 34 17.21 14.43 0.43
N LYS A 35 18.37 14.91 -0.03
CA LYS A 35 19.57 15.07 0.79
C LYS A 35 19.55 16.42 1.55
N PRO A 36 19.86 16.44 2.85
CA PRO A 36 19.96 17.68 3.61
C PRO A 36 21.08 18.61 3.10
N PRO A 37 20.94 19.93 3.28
CA PRO A 37 22.01 20.86 2.97
C PRO A 37 23.21 20.65 3.93
N VAL A 38 24.39 21.11 3.50
CA VAL A 38 25.59 21.07 4.35
C VAL A 38 25.82 22.45 4.96
N GLY A 39 25.95 22.51 6.29
CA GLY A 39 26.35 23.72 7.01
C GLY A 39 25.29 24.82 7.06
N MET A 40 24.01 24.48 6.91
CA MET A 40 22.88 25.40 7.08
C MET A 40 22.10 25.04 8.35
N GLU A 41 21.62 26.06 9.04
CA GLU A 41 20.65 25.91 10.12
C GLU A 41 19.24 25.87 9.55
N ILE A 42 18.38 25.04 10.15
CA ILE A 42 16.97 24.93 9.76
C ILE A 42 16.15 25.83 10.70
N PRO A 43 15.31 26.74 10.17
CA PRO A 43 14.42 27.55 11.00
C PRO A 43 13.54 26.70 11.93
N GLU A 44 13.32 27.15 13.16
CA GLU A 44 12.53 26.42 14.16
C GLU A 44 11.05 26.23 13.78
N ASN A 45 10.52 27.08 12.90
CA ASN A 45 9.16 27.00 12.36
C ASN A 45 9.10 26.36 10.96
N LEU A 46 10.18 25.71 10.51
CA LEU A 46 10.20 24.94 9.27
C LEU A 46 10.09 23.44 9.57
N THR A 47 9.00 22.84 9.11
CA THR A 47 8.77 21.39 9.09
C THR A 47 9.25 20.80 7.76
N ILE A 48 10.08 19.77 7.89
CA ILE A 48 10.57 18.96 6.77
C ILE A 48 9.65 17.76 6.63
N CYS A 49 8.88 17.69 5.55
CA CYS A 49 8.12 16.50 5.18
C CYS A 49 8.99 15.61 4.28
N TYR A 50 9.69 14.67 4.92
CA TYR A 50 10.60 13.74 4.28
C TYR A 50 9.85 12.59 3.62
N CYS A 51 10.04 12.41 2.32
CA CYS A 51 9.39 11.35 1.59
C CYS A 51 10.27 10.10 1.55
N HIS A 52 9.73 8.97 2.02
CA HIS A 52 10.35 7.66 1.89
C HIS A 52 9.68 6.91 0.73
N TYR A 53 10.34 6.89 -0.44
CA TYR A 53 9.72 6.49 -1.71
C TYR A 53 10.69 5.71 -2.61
N LEU A 54 10.14 4.91 -3.55
CA LEU A 54 10.87 4.04 -4.49
C LEU A 54 11.84 3.08 -3.81
N VAL A 55 11.47 2.60 -2.63
CA VAL A 55 12.22 1.65 -1.83
C VAL A 55 11.47 0.33 -1.72
N CYS A 56 12.17 -0.71 -1.26
CA CYS A 56 11.52 -1.97 -0.91
C CYS A 56 10.46 -1.75 0.19
N ASN A 57 9.28 -2.34 0.03
CA ASN A 57 8.18 -2.34 0.99
C ASN A 57 8.01 -3.69 1.72
N ASN A 58 8.91 -4.66 1.46
CA ASN A 58 8.89 -6.00 2.05
C ASN A 58 9.77 -6.16 3.31
N HIS A 59 10.76 -5.29 3.44
CA HIS A 59 11.72 -5.31 4.55
C HIS A 59 11.67 -3.98 5.29
N ASP A 60 12.27 -3.91 6.48
CA ASP A 60 12.27 -2.71 7.30
C ASP A 60 12.96 -1.51 6.65
N VAL A 61 12.53 -0.32 7.08
CA VAL A 61 12.98 0.98 6.60
C VAL A 61 14.50 1.16 6.63
N THR A 62 15.22 0.50 7.55
CA THR A 62 16.66 0.71 7.73
C THR A 62 17.46 0.32 6.49
N GLY A 63 16.93 -0.63 5.72
CA GLY A 63 17.58 -1.16 4.54
C GLY A 63 18.75 -2.09 4.87
N GLU A 64 18.90 -2.59 6.10
CA GLU A 64 19.99 -3.53 6.45
C GLU A 64 19.97 -4.80 5.58
N ILE A 65 18.77 -5.31 5.27
CA ILE A 65 18.58 -6.48 4.40
C ILE A 65 18.74 -6.11 2.91
N CYS A 66 18.17 -4.98 2.49
CA CYS A 66 18.11 -4.58 1.09
C CYS A 66 19.43 -3.99 0.56
N GLY A 67 20.15 -3.26 1.42
CA GLY A 67 21.24 -2.36 1.08
C GLY A 67 20.84 -1.25 0.09
N GLY A 68 21.86 -0.65 -0.52
CA GLY A 68 21.71 0.22 -1.69
C GLY A 68 20.83 1.44 -1.45
N TYR A 69 19.86 1.66 -2.35
CA TYR A 69 19.04 2.87 -2.34
C TYR A 69 18.18 2.99 -1.08
N LYS A 70 17.66 1.89 -0.52
CA LYS A 70 16.83 1.94 0.68
C LYS A 70 17.61 2.43 1.89
N GLU A 71 18.80 1.87 2.10
CA GLU A 71 19.73 2.29 3.15
C GLU A 71 20.14 3.76 2.97
N GLU A 72 20.42 4.18 1.73
CA GLU A 72 20.78 5.57 1.41
C GLU A 72 19.67 6.56 1.78
N ILE A 73 18.42 6.27 1.38
CA ILE A 73 17.25 7.09 1.70
C ILE A 73 17.05 7.16 3.23
N TYR A 74 17.13 6.04 3.94
CA TYR A 74 17.00 6.06 5.41
C TYR A 74 18.12 6.84 6.09
N ASN A 75 19.35 6.78 5.57
CA ASN A 75 20.47 7.58 6.07
C ASN A 75 20.25 9.08 5.82
N TYR A 76 19.66 9.48 4.69
CA TYR A 76 19.29 10.88 4.48
C TYR A 76 18.21 11.37 5.44
N TYR A 77 17.22 10.52 5.75
CA TYR A 77 16.24 10.81 6.79
C TYR A 77 16.92 11.07 8.15
N LYS A 78 17.83 10.18 8.58
CA LYS A 78 18.60 10.38 9.82
C LYS A 78 19.38 11.70 9.83
N SER A 79 19.99 12.05 8.70
CA SER A 79 20.70 13.33 8.58
C SER A 79 19.76 14.54 8.65
N TRP A 80 18.48 14.42 8.29
CA TRP A 80 17.50 15.48 8.51
C TRP A 80 17.13 15.62 9.98
N THR A 81 16.94 14.51 10.69
CA THR A 81 16.57 14.50 12.12
C THR A 81 17.71 14.98 13.01
N GLU A 82 18.96 14.92 12.54
CA GLU A 82 20.12 15.55 13.18
C GLU A 82 20.13 17.09 13.04
N LEU A 83 19.48 17.65 12.01
CA LEU A 83 19.45 19.09 11.74
C LEU A 83 18.26 19.82 12.34
N THR A 84 17.14 19.12 12.58
CA THR A 84 15.92 19.70 13.15
C THR A 84 15.06 18.63 13.81
N GLU A 85 14.32 19.02 14.85
CA GLU A 85 13.31 18.17 15.50
C GLU A 85 11.98 18.14 14.72
N ASN A 86 11.79 19.00 13.71
CA ASN A 86 10.55 19.12 12.94
C ASN A 86 10.59 18.29 11.66
N VAL A 87 10.84 16.98 11.77
CA VAL A 87 10.80 16.08 10.61
C VAL A 87 9.53 15.24 10.66
N HIS A 88 8.70 15.36 9.62
CA HIS A 88 7.55 14.50 9.37
C HIS A 88 7.86 13.55 8.22
N VAL A 89 7.29 12.36 8.24
CA VAL A 89 7.51 11.34 7.21
C VAL A 89 6.29 11.23 6.30
N TRP A 90 6.48 11.42 4.99
CA TRP A 90 5.52 11.01 3.98
C TRP A 90 5.79 9.55 3.61
N TYR A 91 4.89 8.67 4.04
CA TYR A 91 4.96 7.23 3.87
C TYR A 91 3.98 6.77 2.77
N TYR A 92 4.47 6.01 1.79
CA TYR A 92 3.67 5.45 0.71
C TYR A 92 3.30 4.00 1.05
N ALA A 93 2.04 3.78 1.44
CA ALA A 93 1.61 2.51 2.00
C ALA A 93 1.16 1.48 0.96
N ASN A 94 0.88 1.88 -0.28
CA ASN A 94 0.15 1.04 -1.23
C ASN A 94 0.66 1.19 -2.67
N ALA A 95 0.15 0.33 -3.55
CA ALA A 95 0.45 0.31 -4.96
C ALA A 95 -0.51 1.20 -5.75
N PHE A 96 -0.11 2.45 -6.03
CA PHE A 96 -0.96 3.43 -6.73
C PHE A 96 -1.14 3.16 -8.23
N THR A 97 -0.31 2.27 -8.80
CA THR A 97 -0.40 1.87 -10.20
C THR A 97 -1.41 0.73 -10.39
N TYR A 98 -1.61 -0.13 -9.38
CA TYR A 98 -2.36 -1.37 -9.48
C TYR A 98 -3.33 -1.55 -8.30
N SER A 99 -4.42 -0.78 -8.26
CA SER A 99 -5.32 -0.78 -7.09
C SER A 99 -6.09 -2.10 -6.86
N LEU A 100 -6.18 -3.00 -7.85
CA LEU A 100 -6.69 -4.38 -7.66
C LEU A 100 -5.66 -5.34 -7.06
N THR A 101 -4.44 -4.87 -6.82
CA THR A 101 -3.33 -5.67 -6.28
C THR A 101 -2.68 -4.91 -5.12
N PRO A 102 -3.36 -4.85 -3.95
CA PRO A 102 -2.94 -4.02 -2.82
C PRO A 102 -1.64 -4.51 -2.18
N ALA A 103 -0.74 -3.60 -1.83
CA ALA A 103 0.57 -3.98 -1.28
C ALA A 103 0.45 -4.95 -0.07
N PRO A 104 1.15 -6.11 -0.06
CA PRO A 104 1.14 -7.07 1.04
C PRO A 104 2.12 -6.65 2.16
N ASN A 105 1.92 -5.48 2.77
CA ASN A 105 2.86 -4.87 3.73
C ASN A 105 2.22 -4.46 5.07
N ILE A 106 1.09 -5.05 5.45
CA ILE A 106 0.37 -4.68 6.68
C ILE A 106 1.24 -4.82 7.92
N TYR A 107 2.09 -5.85 7.97
CA TYR A 107 3.02 -6.03 9.09
C TYR A 107 4.27 -5.18 8.94
N GLN A 108 4.68 -4.85 7.70
CA GLN A 108 5.91 -4.11 7.46
C GLN A 108 5.81 -2.63 7.87
N PHE A 109 4.68 -1.97 7.63
CA PHE A 109 4.57 -0.56 8.02
C PHE A 109 4.54 -0.35 9.54
N LYS A 110 4.21 -1.37 10.34
CA LYS A 110 4.38 -1.33 11.82
C LYS A 110 5.86 -1.13 12.18
N GLU A 111 6.73 -1.96 11.64
CA GLU A 111 8.18 -1.89 11.91
C GLU A 111 8.77 -0.57 11.39
N ASP A 112 8.35 -0.14 10.20
CA ASP A 112 8.82 1.12 9.63
C ASP A 112 8.42 2.33 10.51
N ILE A 113 7.16 2.39 10.95
CA ILE A 113 6.67 3.49 11.80
C ILE A 113 7.41 3.50 13.14
N LEU A 114 7.67 2.34 13.74
CA LEU A 114 8.49 2.23 14.96
C LEU A 114 9.88 2.82 14.75
N HIS A 115 10.61 2.39 13.72
CA HIS A 115 11.96 2.86 13.45
C HIS A 115 12.04 4.36 13.18
N PHE A 116 11.09 4.90 12.43
CA PHE A 116 10.97 6.33 12.21
C PHE A 116 10.72 7.09 13.52
N ALA A 117 9.82 6.60 14.38
CA ALA A 117 9.55 7.19 15.70
C ALA A 117 10.79 7.17 16.62
N GLU A 118 11.50 6.04 16.67
CA GLU A 118 12.76 5.91 17.43
C GLU A 118 13.87 6.82 16.91
N THR A 119 13.78 7.21 15.64
CA THR A 119 14.76 8.04 14.95
C THR A 119 14.29 9.50 14.82
N GLY A 120 13.33 9.94 15.62
CA GLY A 120 12.98 11.36 15.76
C GLY A 120 11.92 11.87 14.78
N ALA A 121 11.12 11.01 14.17
CA ALA A 121 9.95 11.45 13.41
C ALA A 121 8.96 12.12 14.37
N LYS A 122 8.56 13.35 14.04
CA LYS A 122 7.56 14.12 14.80
C LYS A 122 6.13 13.85 14.36
N GLY A 123 5.94 13.33 13.16
CA GLY A 123 4.64 12.93 12.64
C GLY A 123 4.73 12.29 11.27
N PHE A 124 3.57 11.87 10.75
CA PHE A 124 3.49 11.18 9.47
C PHE A 124 2.36 11.74 8.61
N PHE A 125 2.60 11.73 7.31
CA PHE A 125 1.57 11.70 6.29
C PHE A 125 1.56 10.31 5.66
N PHE A 126 0.61 9.48 6.10
CA PHE A 126 0.43 8.12 5.59
C PHE A 126 -0.44 8.17 4.34
N GLN A 127 0.19 8.12 3.16
CA GLN A 127 -0.54 8.13 1.90
C GLN A 127 -0.97 6.71 1.54
N ASN A 128 -2.28 6.57 1.36
CA ASN A 128 -2.93 5.31 1.02
C ASN A 128 -3.89 5.50 -0.17
N GLU A 129 -4.41 4.40 -0.67
CA GLU A 129 -5.48 4.38 -1.68
C GLU A 129 -6.87 4.51 -1.04
N GLU A 130 -7.88 4.86 -1.85
CA GLU A 130 -9.28 4.96 -1.42
C GLU A 130 -10.21 4.04 -2.25
N THR A 131 -9.66 2.97 -2.84
CA THR A 131 -10.46 2.11 -3.73
C THR A 131 -11.30 1.10 -2.98
N THR A 132 -10.90 0.73 -1.76
CA THR A 132 -11.51 -0.31 -0.91
C THR A 132 -11.62 -1.68 -1.61
N LEU A 133 -10.81 -1.89 -2.66
CA LEU A 133 -10.66 -3.17 -3.35
C LEU A 133 -9.58 -4.04 -2.70
N GLY A 134 -8.70 -3.42 -1.91
CA GLY A 134 -7.76 -4.07 -1.01
C GLY A 134 -8.03 -3.73 0.45
N PHE A 135 -6.97 -3.76 1.26
CA PHE A 135 -7.02 -3.47 2.68
C PHE A 135 -6.86 -1.98 3.03
N ASP A 136 -7.25 -1.08 2.12
CA ASP A 136 -7.07 0.37 2.25
C ASP A 136 -7.64 0.92 3.58
N ASP A 137 -8.87 0.52 3.94
CA ASP A 137 -9.52 0.95 5.19
C ASP A 137 -8.80 0.38 6.43
N LEU A 138 -8.37 -0.88 6.36
CA LEU A 138 -7.63 -1.54 7.45
C LEU A 138 -6.27 -0.86 7.65
N SER A 139 -5.51 -0.63 6.58
CA SER A 139 -4.22 0.07 6.63
C SER A 139 -4.36 1.48 7.20
N SER A 140 -5.41 2.21 6.83
CA SER A 140 -5.66 3.56 7.36
C SER A 140 -6.01 3.55 8.86
N TYR A 141 -6.82 2.57 9.30
CA TYR A 141 -7.10 2.36 10.71
C TYR A 141 -5.83 2.01 11.51
N LEU A 142 -5.05 1.03 11.03
CA LEU A 142 -3.82 0.60 11.69
C LEU A 142 -2.77 1.71 11.74
N ALA A 143 -2.65 2.51 10.68
CA ALA A 143 -1.81 3.70 10.68
C ALA A 143 -2.24 4.67 11.78
N ALA A 144 -3.53 4.97 11.94
CA ALA A 144 -4.01 5.85 13.01
C ALA A 144 -3.67 5.31 14.41
N GLU A 145 -3.78 4.00 14.62
CA GLU A 145 -3.41 3.35 15.88
C GLU A 145 -1.89 3.42 16.15
N LEU A 146 -1.06 3.17 15.13
CA LEU A 146 0.40 3.24 15.22
C LEU A 146 0.91 4.67 15.42
N LEU A 147 0.29 5.67 14.80
CA LEU A 147 0.64 7.07 15.01
C LEU A 147 0.27 7.57 16.40
N TRP A 148 -0.67 6.89 17.08
CA TRP A 148 -0.95 7.11 18.49
C TRP A 148 0.02 6.37 19.41
N ASN A 149 0.33 5.11 19.09
CA ASN A 149 1.30 4.29 19.83
C ASN A 149 2.16 3.44 18.88
N PRO A 150 3.37 3.90 18.52
CA PRO A 150 4.25 3.17 17.60
C PRO A 150 4.93 1.96 18.27
N TYR A 151 4.84 1.83 19.60
CA TYR A 151 5.50 0.78 20.38
C TYR A 151 4.60 -0.43 20.68
N MET A 152 3.51 -0.60 19.93
CA MET A 152 2.63 -1.75 20.09
C MET A 152 3.40 -3.06 19.89
N THR A 153 3.17 -4.04 20.76
CA THR A 153 3.69 -5.40 20.54
C THR A 153 3.00 -6.05 19.34
N ASP A 154 3.57 -7.16 18.84
CA ASP A 154 2.94 -7.94 17.78
C ASP A 154 1.54 -8.43 18.17
N GLU A 155 1.34 -8.82 19.43
CA GLU A 155 0.03 -9.24 19.92
C GLU A 155 -0.97 -8.07 19.99
N GLU A 156 -0.54 -6.90 20.43
CA GLU A 156 -1.39 -5.70 20.47
C GLU A 156 -1.79 -5.27 19.05
N TYR A 157 -0.83 -5.31 18.12
CA TYR A 157 -1.08 -4.98 16.71
C TYR A 157 -2.01 -6.00 16.04
N GLN A 158 -1.81 -7.29 16.28
CA GLN A 158 -2.71 -8.34 15.78
C GLN A 158 -4.13 -8.16 16.35
N ALA A 159 -4.27 -7.79 17.62
CA ALA A 159 -5.57 -7.51 18.21
C ALA A 159 -6.27 -6.32 17.52
N LYS A 160 -5.53 -5.34 17.00
CA LYS A 160 -6.08 -4.23 16.21
C LYS A 160 -6.55 -4.67 14.82
N ILE A 161 -5.81 -5.58 14.17
CA ILE A 161 -6.26 -6.21 12.93
C ILE A 161 -7.58 -6.96 13.16
N ASP A 162 -7.65 -7.75 14.23
CA ASP A 162 -8.83 -8.54 14.59
C ASP A 162 -10.03 -7.64 14.95
N GLU A 163 -9.80 -6.58 15.74
CA GLU A 163 -10.81 -5.58 16.10
C GLU A 163 -11.42 -4.94 14.86
N PHE A 164 -10.58 -4.45 13.94
CA PHE A 164 -11.06 -3.85 12.70
C PHE A 164 -11.83 -4.87 11.87
N CYS A 165 -11.29 -6.06 11.67
CA CYS A 165 -11.95 -7.09 10.86
C CYS A 165 -13.31 -7.46 11.45
N TYR A 166 -13.43 -7.55 12.78
CA TYR A 166 -14.70 -7.81 13.46
C TYR A 166 -15.72 -6.69 13.23
N ILE A 167 -15.33 -5.44 13.48
CA ILE A 167 -16.21 -4.28 13.31
C ILE A 167 -16.64 -4.13 11.85
N PHE A 168 -15.70 -4.31 10.92
CA PHE A 168 -15.89 -3.96 9.51
C PHE A 168 -16.50 -5.09 8.68
N TYR A 169 -16.14 -6.35 8.96
CA TYR A 169 -16.53 -7.55 8.20
C TYR A 169 -17.48 -8.50 8.96
N GLY A 170 -17.59 -8.42 10.28
CA GLY A 170 -18.55 -9.20 11.08
C GLY A 170 -18.01 -10.55 11.57
N ASP A 171 -18.90 -11.52 11.83
CA ASP A 171 -18.56 -12.74 12.57
C ASP A 171 -17.52 -13.65 11.87
N GLY A 172 -17.31 -13.47 10.56
CA GLY A 172 -16.26 -14.14 9.79
C GLY A 172 -14.87 -13.52 9.90
N TYR A 173 -14.63 -12.58 10.82
CA TYR A 173 -13.42 -11.77 10.87
C TYR A 173 -12.12 -12.55 11.01
N GLU A 174 -12.10 -13.65 11.78
CA GLU A 174 -10.89 -14.46 11.96
C GLU A 174 -10.37 -15.02 10.63
N LEU A 175 -11.28 -15.33 9.70
CA LEU A 175 -10.93 -15.83 8.37
C LEU A 175 -10.28 -14.73 7.51
N ILE A 176 -10.73 -13.49 7.65
CA ILE A 176 -10.15 -12.35 6.94
C ILE A 176 -8.82 -11.92 7.57
N SER A 177 -8.74 -11.95 8.90
CA SER A 177 -7.49 -11.71 9.63
C SER A 177 -6.43 -12.77 9.27
N GLU A 178 -6.83 -14.03 9.10
CA GLU A 178 -5.93 -15.06 8.59
C GLU A 178 -5.50 -14.78 7.15
N TYR A 179 -6.42 -14.34 6.29
CA TYR A 179 -6.06 -13.95 4.93
C TYR A 179 -5.08 -12.76 4.87
N VAL A 180 -5.13 -11.82 5.83
CA VAL A 180 -4.15 -10.72 5.94
C VAL A 180 -2.72 -11.27 6.12
N LYS A 181 -2.55 -12.30 6.95
CA LYS A 181 -1.24 -12.97 7.14
C LYS A 181 -0.81 -13.71 5.88
N GLU A 182 -1.74 -14.41 5.24
CA GLU A 182 -1.48 -15.16 4.01
C GLU A 182 -1.08 -14.24 2.84
N LEU A 183 -1.71 -13.08 2.75
CA LEU A 183 -1.36 -12.06 1.77
C LEU A 183 0.02 -11.46 2.05
N ASN A 184 0.33 -11.13 3.32
CA ASN A 184 1.67 -10.66 3.69
C ASN A 184 2.75 -11.69 3.36
N LYS A 185 2.50 -12.96 3.70
CA LYS A 185 3.40 -14.08 3.38
C LYS A 185 3.62 -14.25 1.88
N ALA A 186 2.62 -14.00 1.05
CA ALA A 186 2.80 -14.00 -0.40
C ALA A 186 3.83 -12.93 -0.85
N GLY A 187 3.89 -11.79 -0.16
CA GLY A 187 4.93 -10.77 -0.35
C GLY A 187 6.30 -11.19 0.20
N ASP A 188 6.33 -11.73 1.42
CA ASP A 188 7.57 -12.14 2.13
C ASP A 188 8.35 -13.24 1.39
N LEU A 189 7.66 -14.04 0.57
CA LEU A 189 8.28 -15.09 -0.25
C LEU A 189 9.06 -14.56 -1.46
N ASN A 190 8.92 -13.27 -1.78
CA ASN A 190 9.81 -12.58 -2.71
C ASN A 190 10.87 -11.80 -1.92
N GLU A 191 12.05 -11.57 -2.51
CA GLU A 191 13.14 -10.90 -1.78
C GLU A 191 12.85 -9.41 -1.57
N CYS A 192 12.91 -8.60 -2.62
CA CYS A 192 12.67 -7.16 -2.56
C CYS A 192 11.65 -6.75 -3.60
N TRP A 193 10.67 -5.95 -3.19
CA TRP A 193 9.69 -5.35 -4.08
C TRP A 193 9.24 -3.98 -3.58
N SER A 194 8.87 -3.10 -4.51
CA SER A 194 8.40 -1.74 -4.27
C SER A 194 6.98 -1.60 -4.80
N ALA A 195 6.05 -1.22 -3.91
CA ALA A 195 4.64 -1.00 -4.27
C ALA A 195 4.48 0.11 -5.33
N LEU A 196 5.43 1.04 -5.42
CA LEU A 196 5.37 2.16 -6.36
C LEU A 196 5.84 1.82 -7.78
N THR A 197 6.76 0.87 -7.92
CA THR A 197 7.46 0.62 -9.20
C THR A 197 7.21 -0.75 -9.77
N ASP A 198 6.98 -1.74 -8.92
CA ASP A 198 7.03 -3.12 -9.35
C ASP A 198 5.64 -3.60 -9.77
N ALA A 199 5.64 -4.43 -10.82
CA ALA A 199 4.42 -5.08 -11.26
C ALA A 199 4.02 -6.17 -10.25
N PRO A 200 2.74 -6.55 -10.19
CA PRO A 200 2.26 -7.43 -9.11
C PRO A 200 2.94 -8.81 -9.07
N PHE A 201 3.42 -9.35 -10.19
CA PHE A 201 4.17 -10.60 -10.22
C PHE A 201 5.54 -10.53 -9.51
N ALA A 202 6.09 -9.33 -9.33
CA ALA A 202 7.30 -9.12 -8.54
C ALA A 202 6.97 -8.80 -7.06
N VAL A 203 5.77 -8.29 -6.79
CA VAL A 203 5.28 -8.00 -5.43
C VAL A 203 4.85 -9.28 -4.70
N TYR A 204 4.13 -10.19 -5.38
CA TYR A 204 3.67 -11.45 -4.77
C TYR A 204 4.36 -12.66 -5.38
N ASN A 205 4.55 -13.69 -4.57
CA ASN A 205 4.91 -15.01 -5.03
C ASN A 205 3.69 -15.68 -5.70
N TYR A 206 3.68 -15.72 -7.03
CA TYR A 206 2.55 -16.25 -7.79
C TYR A 206 2.35 -17.75 -7.63
N ASP A 207 3.42 -18.53 -7.44
CA ASP A 207 3.32 -19.96 -7.14
C ASP A 207 2.55 -20.19 -5.83
N TYR A 208 2.83 -19.37 -4.81
CA TYR A 208 2.12 -19.39 -3.54
C TYR A 208 0.65 -19.02 -3.70
N LEU A 209 0.34 -17.96 -4.43
CA LEU A 209 -1.05 -17.54 -4.67
C LEU A 209 -1.85 -18.60 -5.44
N ALA A 210 -1.25 -19.20 -6.47
CA ALA A 210 -1.89 -20.26 -7.26
C ALA A 210 -2.13 -21.52 -6.40
N ALA A 211 -1.12 -21.94 -5.62
CA ALA A 211 -1.22 -23.13 -4.77
C ALA A 211 -2.26 -23.01 -3.64
N ASN A 212 -2.55 -21.79 -3.18
CA ASN A 212 -3.46 -21.55 -2.05
C ASN A 212 -4.83 -20.97 -2.47
N PHE A 213 -5.12 -20.86 -3.76
CA PHE A 213 -6.33 -20.18 -4.23
C PHE A 213 -7.63 -20.79 -3.66
N ASP A 214 -7.73 -22.11 -3.60
CA ASP A 214 -8.92 -22.79 -3.05
C ASP A 214 -9.13 -22.47 -1.57
N SER A 215 -8.04 -22.45 -0.79
CA SER A 215 -8.07 -22.07 0.63
C SER A 215 -8.51 -20.62 0.79
N PHE A 216 -7.99 -19.70 -0.03
CA PHE A 216 -8.38 -18.29 0.03
C PHE A 216 -9.85 -18.08 -0.34
N ILE A 217 -10.36 -18.81 -1.35
CA ILE A 217 -11.79 -18.83 -1.66
C ILE A 217 -12.60 -19.31 -0.44
N GLU A 218 -12.17 -20.39 0.23
CA GLU A 218 -12.87 -20.89 1.42
C GLU A 218 -12.93 -19.84 2.54
N LEU A 219 -11.82 -19.14 2.82
CA LEU A 219 -11.78 -18.05 3.81
C LEU A 219 -12.81 -16.95 3.47
N PHE A 220 -12.78 -16.44 2.24
CA PHE A 220 -13.66 -15.35 1.82
C PHE A 220 -15.13 -15.77 1.72
N GLU A 221 -15.44 -16.86 1.04
CA GLU A 221 -16.84 -17.28 0.82
C GLU A 221 -17.50 -17.76 2.12
N THR A 222 -16.71 -18.28 3.08
CA THR A 222 -17.22 -18.58 4.42
C THR A 222 -17.46 -17.30 5.21
N ALA A 223 -16.53 -16.34 5.19
CA ALA A 223 -16.72 -15.05 5.83
C ALA A 223 -17.96 -14.30 5.28
N ILE A 224 -18.17 -14.32 3.95
CA ILE A 224 -19.35 -13.72 3.30
C ILE A 224 -20.66 -14.32 3.85
N LYS A 225 -20.73 -15.64 4.03
CA LYS A 225 -21.90 -16.33 4.59
C LYS A 225 -22.12 -16.03 6.08
N MET A 226 -21.07 -15.67 6.80
CA MET A 226 -21.10 -15.30 8.22
C MET A 226 -21.38 -13.81 8.45
N ALA A 227 -21.48 -13.00 7.40
CA ALA A 227 -21.77 -11.58 7.53
C ALA A 227 -23.13 -11.34 8.21
N ASN A 228 -23.16 -10.48 9.23
CA ASN A 228 -24.39 -10.19 9.98
C ASN A 228 -25.30 -9.18 9.28
N THR A 229 -24.75 -8.43 8.33
CA THR A 229 -25.46 -7.35 7.62
C THR A 229 -25.13 -7.38 6.13
N SER A 230 -26.04 -6.86 5.30
CA SER A 230 -25.79 -6.69 3.87
C SER A 230 -24.59 -5.75 3.59
N THR A 231 -24.29 -4.82 4.49
CA THR A 231 -23.11 -3.94 4.38
C THR A 231 -21.81 -4.72 4.57
N GLN A 232 -21.74 -5.59 5.58
CA GLN A 232 -20.59 -6.48 5.80
C GLN A 232 -20.43 -7.46 4.63
N GLU A 233 -21.53 -8.05 4.15
CA GLU A 233 -21.53 -8.94 2.98
C GLU A 233 -20.99 -8.21 1.74
N ALA A 234 -21.46 -6.99 1.48
CA ALA A 234 -21.00 -6.17 0.35
C ALA A 234 -19.51 -5.81 0.45
N ARG A 235 -19.02 -5.46 1.65
CA ARG A 235 -17.59 -5.18 1.90
C ARG A 235 -16.74 -6.42 1.64
N LEU A 236 -17.15 -7.58 2.13
CA LEU A 236 -16.44 -8.84 1.92
C LEU A 236 -16.41 -9.25 0.44
N LYS A 237 -17.53 -9.12 -0.27
CA LYS A 237 -17.56 -9.34 -1.73
C LYS A 237 -16.64 -8.38 -2.46
N ARG A 238 -16.62 -7.10 -2.09
CA ARG A 238 -15.71 -6.10 -2.66
C ARG A 238 -14.25 -6.44 -2.39
N LEU A 239 -13.91 -6.75 -1.14
CA LEU A 239 -12.56 -7.15 -0.74
C LEU A 239 -12.11 -8.40 -1.51
N SER A 240 -12.98 -9.40 -1.66
CA SER A 240 -12.62 -10.64 -2.37
C SER A 240 -12.14 -10.42 -3.81
N CYS A 241 -12.50 -9.30 -4.45
CA CYS A 241 -12.11 -9.02 -5.82
C CYS A 241 -10.59 -8.99 -6.01
N HIS A 242 -9.80 -8.42 -5.09
CA HIS A 242 -8.34 -8.47 -5.23
C HIS A 242 -7.80 -9.90 -5.06
N MET A 243 -8.37 -10.69 -4.15
CA MET A 243 -7.98 -12.09 -3.97
C MET A 243 -8.21 -12.89 -5.25
N TYR A 244 -9.42 -12.83 -5.82
CA TYR A 244 -9.71 -13.49 -7.09
C TYR A 244 -8.83 -12.96 -8.22
N PHE A 245 -8.66 -11.64 -8.34
CA PHE A 245 -7.86 -11.05 -9.40
C PHE A 245 -6.41 -11.54 -9.36
N ASN A 246 -5.76 -11.48 -8.20
CA ASN A 246 -4.36 -11.89 -8.04
C ASN A 246 -4.18 -13.40 -8.27
N CYS A 247 -5.03 -14.24 -7.69
CA CYS A 247 -4.92 -15.69 -7.88
C CYS A 247 -5.27 -16.13 -9.31
N ILE A 248 -6.25 -15.51 -9.98
CA ILE A 248 -6.53 -15.77 -11.40
C ILE A 248 -5.32 -15.37 -12.23
N ALA A 249 -4.80 -14.15 -12.05
CA ALA A 249 -3.61 -13.69 -12.76
C ALA A 249 -2.41 -14.60 -12.55
N ALA A 250 -2.22 -15.14 -11.34
CA ALA A 250 -1.10 -16.01 -11.00
C ALA A 250 -1.10 -17.34 -11.77
N GLN A 251 -2.26 -17.88 -12.13
CA GLN A 251 -2.36 -19.17 -12.82
C GLN A 251 -2.84 -19.06 -14.28
N PHE A 252 -3.20 -17.85 -14.74
CA PHE A 252 -3.92 -17.65 -16.00
C PHE A 252 -3.17 -18.23 -17.19
N ASP A 253 -1.93 -17.77 -17.41
CA ASP A 253 -1.16 -18.14 -18.61
C ASP A 253 -0.88 -19.65 -18.65
N ASP A 254 -0.50 -20.25 -17.52
CA ASP A 254 -0.22 -21.69 -17.44
C ASP A 254 -1.49 -22.53 -17.63
N THR A 255 -2.59 -22.18 -16.96
CA THR A 255 -3.85 -22.91 -17.09
C THR A 255 -4.40 -22.82 -18.52
N MET A 256 -4.33 -21.64 -19.15
CA MET A 256 -4.84 -21.45 -20.51
C MET A 256 -3.98 -22.17 -21.56
N ALA A 257 -2.66 -22.21 -21.37
CA ALA A 257 -1.75 -22.90 -22.28
C ALA A 257 -1.76 -24.43 -22.09
N ASN A 258 -1.67 -24.89 -20.84
CA ASN A 258 -1.31 -26.27 -20.49
C ASN A 258 -2.40 -27.03 -19.72
N GLY A 259 -3.37 -26.34 -19.14
CA GLY A 259 -4.43 -26.94 -18.35
C GLY A 259 -5.38 -27.84 -19.14
N THR A 260 -5.98 -28.79 -18.44
CA THR A 260 -7.09 -29.63 -18.90
C THR A 260 -8.35 -28.79 -19.14
N ASP A 261 -9.32 -29.35 -19.88
CA ASP A 261 -10.61 -28.69 -20.11
C ASP A 261 -11.36 -28.42 -18.78
N GLU A 262 -11.18 -29.27 -17.77
CA GLU A 262 -11.78 -29.10 -16.44
C GLU A 262 -11.12 -27.94 -15.67
N GLU A 263 -9.79 -27.87 -15.64
CA GLU A 263 -9.06 -26.76 -14.99
C GLU A 263 -9.39 -25.40 -15.64
N LYS A 264 -9.48 -25.36 -16.97
CA LYS A 264 -9.90 -24.14 -17.70
C LYS A 264 -11.34 -23.75 -17.37
N ALA A 265 -12.25 -24.72 -17.25
CA ALA A 265 -13.63 -24.46 -16.87
C ALA A 265 -13.74 -23.89 -15.44
N VAL A 266 -13.00 -24.48 -14.48
CA VAL A 266 -12.94 -23.99 -13.10
C VAL A 266 -12.39 -22.56 -13.03
N LEU A 267 -11.28 -22.27 -13.72
CA LEU A 267 -10.73 -20.92 -13.76
C LEU A 267 -11.71 -19.93 -14.40
N THR A 268 -12.38 -20.33 -15.48
CA THR A 268 -13.38 -19.51 -16.16
C THR A 268 -14.56 -19.16 -15.24
N GLU A 269 -15.05 -20.11 -14.45
CA GLU A 269 -16.13 -19.87 -13.49
C GLU A 269 -15.71 -18.85 -12.42
N ARG A 270 -14.52 -19.01 -11.85
CA ARG A 270 -13.97 -18.06 -10.86
C ARG A 270 -13.78 -16.67 -11.45
N TYR A 271 -13.35 -16.61 -12.71
CA TYR A 271 -13.11 -15.35 -13.41
C TYR A 271 -14.40 -14.64 -13.79
N GLN A 272 -15.45 -15.39 -14.16
CA GLN A 272 -16.80 -14.85 -14.32
C GLN A 272 -17.32 -14.28 -12.99
N LEU A 273 -17.13 -14.99 -11.88
CA LEU A 273 -17.54 -14.49 -10.56
C LEU A 273 -16.85 -13.18 -10.18
N LEU A 274 -15.54 -13.07 -10.45
CA LEU A 274 -14.81 -11.80 -10.28
C LEU A 274 -15.42 -10.69 -11.14
N TYR A 275 -15.66 -10.96 -12.42
CA TYR A 275 -16.27 -10.00 -13.34
C TYR A 275 -17.63 -9.53 -12.84
N ASP A 276 -18.50 -10.46 -12.44
CA ASP A 276 -19.85 -10.15 -11.96
C ASP A 276 -19.79 -9.29 -10.68
N ARG A 277 -18.90 -9.61 -9.72
CA ARG A 277 -18.70 -8.81 -8.51
C ARG A 277 -18.22 -7.40 -8.83
N LEU A 278 -17.24 -7.26 -9.72
CA LEU A 278 -16.74 -5.95 -10.16
C LEU A 278 -17.83 -5.15 -10.89
N TYR A 279 -18.69 -5.79 -11.68
CA TYR A 279 -19.79 -5.14 -12.37
C TYR A 279 -20.91 -4.70 -11.41
N GLU A 280 -21.17 -5.47 -10.35
CA GLU A 280 -22.14 -5.12 -9.30
C GLU A 280 -21.68 -3.93 -8.43
N ILE A 281 -20.36 -3.76 -8.26
CA ILE A 281 -19.77 -2.61 -7.56
C ILE A 281 -19.98 -1.37 -8.45
N LYS A 282 -21.02 -0.60 -8.16
CA LYS A 282 -21.36 0.66 -8.88
C LYS A 282 -20.48 1.84 -8.49
N ASP A 283 -19.28 1.57 -8.01
CA ASP A 283 -18.40 2.61 -7.49
C ASP A 283 -17.59 3.23 -8.62
N THR A 284 -17.94 4.45 -9.03
CA THR A 284 -17.25 5.14 -10.13
C THR A 284 -15.80 5.51 -9.79
N THR A 285 -15.41 5.52 -8.51
CA THR A 285 -14.04 5.83 -8.10
C THR A 285 -13.07 4.72 -8.52
N MET A 286 -13.54 3.48 -8.64
CA MET A 286 -12.73 2.36 -9.13
C MET A 286 -12.44 2.48 -10.63
N PHE A 287 -13.24 3.25 -11.38
CA PHE A 287 -13.15 3.24 -12.83
C PHE A 287 -11.81 3.74 -13.35
N GLY A 288 -11.16 4.66 -12.64
CA GLY A 288 -9.81 5.12 -12.99
C GLY A 288 -8.74 4.03 -13.02
N ILE A 289 -9.03 2.79 -12.60
CA ILE A 289 -8.10 1.66 -12.68
C ILE A 289 -8.24 0.87 -13.98
N PHE A 290 -9.38 0.99 -14.68
CA PHE A 290 -9.70 0.20 -15.87
C PHE A 290 -9.50 0.99 -17.16
N THR A 291 -9.08 0.30 -18.22
CA THR A 291 -8.90 0.89 -19.56
C THR A 291 -10.18 1.62 -20.02
N ASN A 292 -10.05 2.90 -20.39
CA ASN A 292 -11.16 3.81 -20.72
C ASN A 292 -12.11 4.15 -19.56
N ASP A 293 -11.63 4.06 -18.33
CA ASP A 293 -12.39 4.35 -17.12
C ASP A 293 -13.69 3.52 -17.00
N LYS A 294 -13.63 2.22 -17.38
CA LYS A 294 -14.73 1.27 -17.21
C LYS A 294 -14.27 -0.18 -17.31
N LEU A 295 -14.94 -1.08 -16.57
CA LEU A 295 -14.82 -2.53 -16.77
C LEU A 295 -15.27 -2.91 -18.20
N PRO A 296 -14.71 -3.95 -18.84
CA PRO A 296 -15.18 -4.41 -20.15
C PRO A 296 -16.69 -4.69 -20.18
N GLU A 297 -17.38 -4.23 -21.22
CA GLU A 297 -18.84 -4.44 -21.38
C GLU A 297 -19.22 -5.90 -21.59
N VAL A 298 -18.27 -6.70 -22.10
CA VAL A 298 -18.44 -8.12 -22.35
C VAL A 298 -17.26 -8.85 -21.73
N PHE A 299 -17.56 -9.80 -20.85
CA PHE A 299 -16.54 -10.68 -20.28
C PHE A 299 -15.94 -11.60 -21.35
N ASN A 300 -14.60 -11.65 -21.40
CA ASN A 300 -13.85 -12.56 -22.26
C ASN A 300 -12.93 -13.43 -21.39
N PRO A 301 -13.23 -14.73 -21.20
CA PRO A 301 -12.43 -15.61 -20.36
C PRO A 301 -11.05 -15.93 -20.93
N ASN A 302 -10.80 -15.62 -22.21
CA ASN A 302 -9.49 -15.83 -22.85
C ASN A 302 -8.57 -14.60 -22.77
N GLU A 303 -9.01 -13.52 -22.14
CA GLU A 303 -8.22 -12.30 -21.95
C GLU A 303 -7.61 -12.28 -20.54
N HIS A 304 -6.29 -12.08 -20.46
CA HIS A 304 -5.59 -11.96 -19.18
C HIS A 304 -6.14 -10.76 -18.37
N PRO A 305 -6.42 -10.90 -17.06
CA PRO A 305 -7.05 -9.84 -16.24
C PRO A 305 -6.30 -8.51 -16.21
N PHE A 306 -4.97 -8.52 -16.24
CA PHE A 306 -4.17 -7.28 -16.39
C PHE A 306 -4.48 -6.45 -17.64
N ASN A 307 -5.07 -7.02 -18.70
CA ASN A 307 -5.46 -6.25 -19.88
C ASN A 307 -6.67 -5.35 -19.62
N TRP A 308 -7.45 -5.62 -18.55
CA TRP A 308 -8.54 -4.76 -18.13
C TRP A 308 -8.03 -3.46 -17.50
N LEU A 309 -6.86 -3.50 -16.88
CA LEU A 309 -6.32 -2.36 -16.16
C LEU A 309 -5.73 -1.35 -17.13
N THR A 310 -5.95 -0.06 -16.85
CA THR A 310 -5.10 0.96 -17.45
C THR A 310 -3.68 0.66 -17.01
N LYS A 311 -2.76 0.55 -17.97
CA LYS A 311 -1.39 0.98 -17.74
C LYS A 311 -1.46 2.50 -17.54
N LYS A 312 -1.94 2.96 -16.39
CA LYS A 312 -1.62 4.31 -15.97
C LYS A 312 -0.11 4.28 -15.94
N SER A 313 0.54 5.01 -16.86
CA SER A 313 1.79 5.61 -16.48
C SER A 313 1.39 6.43 -15.25
N SER A 314 1.62 5.86 -14.07
CA SER A 314 1.67 6.70 -12.90
C SER A 314 2.67 7.79 -13.30
N THR A 315 2.46 9.03 -12.86
CA THR A 315 3.39 10.13 -13.17
C THR A 315 4.86 9.76 -12.87
N TRP A 316 5.08 8.72 -12.07
CA TRP A 316 6.33 8.03 -11.79
C TRP A 316 6.94 7.22 -12.94
N GLY A 317 6.14 6.48 -13.72
CA GLY A 317 6.62 5.66 -14.84
C GLY A 317 7.25 6.48 -15.96
N ASP A 318 6.66 7.64 -16.28
CA ASP A 318 7.20 8.56 -17.29
C ASP A 318 8.37 9.42 -16.77
N MET A 319 8.54 9.55 -15.44
CA MET A 319 9.69 10.22 -14.81
C MET A 319 10.95 9.34 -14.74
N MET A 320 10.84 8.06 -15.08
CA MET A 320 11.91 7.06 -14.99
C MET A 320 12.53 6.68 -16.36
N GLU A 321 12.02 7.23 -17.47
CA GLU A 321 12.63 7.16 -18.82
C GLU A 321 13.50 8.41 -19.13
#